data_AF-A0A2H6EPH8-F1
#
_entry.id   AF-A0A2H6EPH8-F1
#
_cell.length_a   1.000
_cell.length_b   1.000
_cell.length_c   1.000
_cell.angle_alpha   90.00
_cell.angle_beta   90.00
_cell.angle_gamma   90.00
#
_symmetry.space_group_name_H-M   'P 1'
#
loop_
_entity.id
_entity.type
_entity.pdbx_description
1 polymer ?
#
loop_
_entity_poly.entity_id
_entity_poly.type
_entity_poly.pdbx_seq_one_letter_code
_entity_poly.pdbx_strand_id
1 'polypeptide(L)'
;MNRIINILSILLLLAFLFSCGADDPEEQGNSLGGDTNIPLAQVGNTGYSVIEMNGNYTRLDGIEITKNENGVANIHVSTNISQMTGLSNVADLVSTIYPSFINDNGKINADLKYKITSEGIQDFNNIDGKAHTLVKYDANVGDTYSLKLSNGETITRKVVAKSDKDDFQWGMLYIKTITIEQNAVAPGVKKYIFRANHKFGLVFVEALMEDGTSVGMYVYPSNY
;
A
#
# COMPACT_ATOMS: atom_id res chain seq x y z
N MET A 1 -47.39 28.21 30.11
CA MET A 1 -46.46 27.11 30.43
C MET A 1 -46.36 26.24 29.19
N ASN A 2 -45.33 26.50 28.38
CA ASN A 2 -45.09 25.94 27.05
C ASN A 2 -44.49 24.54 27.18
N ARG A 3 -45.08 23.47 26.60
CA ARG A 3 -44.36 22.20 26.27
C ARG A 3 -45.12 21.35 25.22
N ILE A 4 -45.32 21.84 24.00
CA ILE A 4 -45.60 20.98 22.83
C ILE A 4 -44.69 21.42 21.67
N ILE A 5 -43.42 21.63 21.98
CA ILE A 5 -42.38 21.92 21.00
C ILE A 5 -41.63 20.61 20.76
N ASN A 6 -41.54 20.23 19.49
CA ASN A 6 -40.48 19.38 18.91
C ASN A 6 -40.42 17.90 19.31
N ILE A 7 -41.42 17.09 18.94
CA ILE A 7 -41.15 15.65 18.70
C ILE A 7 -40.92 15.40 17.20
N LEU A 8 -41.65 16.11 16.31
CA LEU A 8 -41.49 15.98 14.86
C LEU A 8 -40.15 16.56 14.35
N SER A 9 -39.63 17.59 15.01
CA SER A 9 -38.33 18.20 14.68
C SER A 9 -37.12 17.36 15.13
N ILE A 10 -37.30 16.51 16.17
CA ILE A 10 -36.24 15.60 16.65
C ILE A 10 -36.13 14.37 15.73
N LEU A 11 -37.26 13.89 15.18
CA LEU A 11 -37.25 12.77 14.24
C LEU A 11 -36.61 13.15 12.88
N LEU A 12 -36.71 14.41 12.46
CA LEU A 12 -36.08 14.92 11.25
C LEU A 12 -34.55 15.11 11.40
N LEU A 13 -34.06 15.31 12.63
CA LEU A 13 -32.63 15.42 12.95
C LEU A 13 -31.92 14.05 13.04
N LEU A 14 -32.66 12.98 13.36
CA LEU A 14 -32.14 11.60 13.36
C LEU A 14 -32.01 11.00 11.96
N ALA A 15 -32.73 11.52 10.95
CA ALA A 15 -32.62 11.08 9.56
C ALA A 15 -31.32 11.55 8.86
N PHE A 16 -30.62 12.55 9.41
CA PHE A 16 -29.35 13.05 8.85
C PHE A 16 -28.11 12.29 9.35
N LEU A 17 -28.23 11.40 10.34
CA LEU A 17 -27.10 10.63 10.88
C LEU A 17 -26.85 9.31 10.13
N PHE A 18 -27.68 8.96 9.15
CA PHE A 18 -27.51 7.80 8.27
C PHE A 18 -27.23 8.20 6.81
N SER A 19 -26.64 9.37 6.57
CA SER A 19 -25.88 9.56 5.33
C SER A 19 -24.55 8.80 5.46
N CYS A 20 -24.64 7.47 5.54
CA CYS A 20 -23.59 6.62 5.02
C CYS A 20 -23.56 6.93 3.54
N GLY A 21 -22.71 7.88 3.14
CA GLY A 21 -22.48 8.15 1.74
C GLY A 21 -22.16 6.80 1.13
N ALA A 22 -23.02 6.31 0.23
CA ALA A 22 -22.63 5.21 -0.60
C ALA A 22 -21.38 5.71 -1.32
N ASP A 23 -20.22 5.17 -0.95
CA ASP A 23 -19.00 5.40 -1.71
C ASP A 23 -19.37 5.12 -3.17
N ASP A 24 -18.93 6.01 -4.06
CA ASP A 24 -19.02 5.74 -5.50
C ASP A 24 -18.54 4.31 -5.71
N PRO A 25 -19.34 3.41 -6.34
CA PRO A 25 -18.90 2.05 -6.62
C PRO A 25 -17.54 2.00 -7.32
N GLU A 26 -17.19 3.08 -8.04
CA GLU A 26 -15.93 3.28 -8.74
C GLU A 26 -14.76 3.71 -7.83
N GLU A 27 -15.00 4.14 -6.58
CA GLU A 27 -14.00 4.54 -5.57
C GLU A 27 -14.26 3.93 -4.18
N GLN A 28 -14.80 2.70 -4.14
CA GLN A 28 -15.20 2.04 -2.91
C GLN A 28 -14.04 1.77 -1.94
N GLY A 29 -14.23 2.12 -0.66
CA GLY A 29 -13.33 1.71 0.43
C GLY A 29 -12.05 2.55 0.57
N ASN A 30 -11.99 3.68 -0.14
CA ASN A 30 -10.82 4.57 -0.18
C ASN A 30 -10.82 5.68 0.88
N SER A 31 -11.72 5.64 1.84
CA SER A 31 -11.64 6.47 3.04
C SER A 31 -10.64 5.89 4.05
N LEU A 32 -9.67 6.67 4.51
CA LEU A 32 -8.74 6.29 5.58
C LEU A 32 -8.59 7.41 6.63
N GLY A 33 -8.94 7.09 7.87
CA GLY A 33 -8.74 7.91 9.06
C GLY A 33 -7.42 7.60 9.77
N GLY A 34 -7.44 7.71 11.10
CA GLY A 34 -6.31 7.45 11.97
C GLY A 34 -5.36 8.64 12.16
N ASP A 35 -4.52 8.52 13.18
CA ASP A 35 -3.46 9.49 13.47
C ASP A 35 -2.35 9.35 12.42
N THR A 36 -1.92 10.48 11.89
CA THR A 36 -0.85 10.60 10.90
C THR A 36 0.51 10.90 11.53
N ASN A 37 0.55 11.26 12.80
CA ASN A 37 1.78 11.56 13.54
C ASN A 37 2.38 10.29 14.18
N ILE A 38 2.75 9.34 13.34
CA ILE A 38 3.33 8.05 13.76
C ILE A 38 4.83 7.99 13.42
N PRO A 39 5.65 7.20 14.15
CA PRO A 39 7.09 7.09 13.89
C PRO A 39 7.43 6.69 12.46
N LEU A 40 6.65 5.76 11.90
CA LEU A 40 6.81 5.27 10.53
C LEU A 40 6.81 6.39 9.48
N ALA A 41 6.02 7.45 9.68
CA ALA A 41 5.78 8.50 8.69
C ALA A 41 6.64 9.76 8.88
N GLN A 42 7.56 9.78 9.85
CA GLN A 42 8.35 10.97 10.14
C GLN A 42 9.41 11.24 9.08
N VAL A 43 9.60 12.52 8.74
CA VAL A 43 10.69 12.94 7.84
C VAL A 43 12.05 12.53 8.41
N GLY A 44 12.92 12.00 7.56
CA GLY A 44 14.21 11.44 7.94
C GLY A 44 14.15 9.99 8.43
N ASN A 45 12.96 9.38 8.54
CA ASN A 45 12.88 7.93 8.73
C ASN A 45 13.46 7.24 7.50
N THR A 46 14.36 6.28 7.73
CA THR A 46 15.02 5.53 6.67
C THR A 46 14.56 4.08 6.67
N GLY A 47 15.00 3.32 5.68
CA GLY A 47 14.81 1.88 5.67
C GLY A 47 15.68 1.20 4.62
N TYR A 48 15.54 -0.11 4.57
CA TYR A 48 16.12 -0.93 3.51
C TYR A 48 15.10 -1.97 3.06
N SER A 49 15.36 -2.55 1.91
CA SER A 49 14.60 -3.70 1.41
C SER A 49 15.50 -4.90 1.18
N VAL A 50 14.89 -6.07 1.13
CA VAL A 50 15.55 -7.30 0.68
C VAL A 50 14.71 -7.89 -0.42
N ILE A 51 15.25 -7.92 -1.64
CA ILE A 51 14.61 -8.61 -2.75
C ILE A 51 14.92 -10.10 -2.63
N GLU A 52 13.87 -10.90 -2.72
CA GLU A 52 13.93 -12.35 -2.90
C GLU A 52 13.61 -12.69 -4.35
N MET A 53 14.50 -13.46 -4.97
CA MET A 53 14.28 -14.00 -6.31
C MET A 53 14.96 -15.36 -6.46
N ASN A 54 14.19 -16.39 -6.79
CA ASN A 54 14.67 -17.77 -6.96
C ASN A 54 15.53 -18.26 -5.77
N GLY A 55 15.13 -17.91 -4.55
CA GLY A 55 15.86 -18.25 -3.31
C GLY A 55 17.13 -17.42 -3.05
N ASN A 56 17.48 -16.47 -3.92
CA ASN A 56 18.55 -15.52 -3.68
C ASN A 56 17.99 -14.26 -3.02
N TYR A 57 18.72 -13.73 -2.03
CA TYR A 57 18.34 -12.54 -1.28
C TYR A 57 19.37 -11.44 -1.51
N THR A 58 18.90 -10.26 -1.91
CA THR A 58 19.76 -9.08 -2.13
C THR A 58 19.22 -7.90 -1.35
N ARG A 59 20.06 -7.34 -0.48
CA ARG A 59 19.74 -6.12 0.28
C ARG A 59 19.86 -4.90 -0.62
N LEU A 60 18.87 -4.02 -0.54
CA LEU A 60 18.85 -2.71 -1.19
C LEU A 60 18.62 -1.64 -0.13
N ASP A 61 19.62 -0.78 0.06
CA ASP A 61 19.46 0.43 0.86
C ASP A 61 18.93 1.58 -0.01
N GLY A 62 18.54 2.68 0.63
CA GLY A 62 18.13 3.92 -0.04
C GLY A 62 16.64 4.24 0.00
N ILE A 63 15.94 3.81 1.06
CA ILE A 63 14.59 4.25 1.37
C ILE A 63 14.66 5.36 2.41
N GLU A 64 14.02 6.50 2.14
CA GLU A 64 13.94 7.63 3.05
C GLU A 64 12.61 8.37 2.92
N ILE A 65 12.04 8.82 4.04
CA ILE A 65 10.93 9.77 4.03
C ILE A 65 11.48 11.18 3.93
N THR A 66 11.28 11.81 2.79
CA THR A 66 11.84 13.15 2.49
C THR A 66 10.85 14.27 2.82
N LYS A 67 9.54 13.98 2.79
CA LYS A 67 8.47 14.94 3.10
C LYS A 67 7.32 14.24 3.78
N ASN A 68 6.59 14.97 4.63
CA ASN A 68 5.29 14.56 5.14
C ASN A 68 4.40 15.80 5.24
N GLU A 69 3.36 15.86 4.42
CA GLU A 69 2.39 16.94 4.41
C GLU A 69 1.02 16.38 4.78
N ASN A 70 0.51 16.76 5.95
CA ASN A 70 -0.80 16.31 6.47
C ASN A 70 -0.95 14.77 6.49
N GLY A 71 0.14 14.06 6.80
CA GLY A 71 0.15 12.59 6.86
C GLY A 71 0.41 11.88 5.54
N VAL A 72 0.53 12.63 4.44
CA VAL A 72 0.96 12.08 3.15
C VAL A 72 2.49 12.20 3.08
N ALA A 73 3.15 11.08 3.31
CA ALA A 73 4.59 10.93 3.24
C ALA A 73 5.05 10.75 1.78
N ASN A 74 6.14 11.42 1.44
CA ASN A 74 6.92 11.15 0.25
C ASN A 74 8.07 10.24 0.62
N ILE A 75 8.05 9.02 0.08
CA ILE A 75 9.08 8.01 0.29
C ILE A 75 9.97 8.02 -0.96
N HIS A 76 11.19 8.51 -0.79
CA HIS A 76 12.21 8.46 -1.81
C HIS A 76 12.91 7.11 -1.80
N VAL A 77 13.02 6.49 -2.97
CA VAL A 77 13.71 5.22 -3.20
C VAL A 77 14.85 5.47 -4.19
N SER A 78 16.09 5.37 -3.74
CA SER A 78 17.29 5.51 -4.57
C SER A 78 18.20 4.30 -4.42
N THR A 79 18.21 3.39 -5.40
CA THR A 79 19.01 2.17 -5.30
C THR A 79 19.51 1.70 -6.67
N ASN A 80 20.62 0.97 -6.70
CA ASN A 80 21.20 0.45 -7.93
C ASN A 80 20.89 -1.05 -8.04
N ILE A 81 20.10 -1.42 -9.04
CA ILE A 81 19.71 -2.81 -9.29
C ILE A 81 20.42 -3.41 -10.51
N SER A 82 21.32 -2.66 -11.16
CA SER A 82 22.07 -3.07 -12.35
C SER A 82 23.02 -4.25 -12.10
N GLN A 83 23.38 -4.49 -10.83
CA GLN A 83 24.26 -5.60 -10.41
C GLN A 83 23.48 -6.86 -10.01
N MET A 84 22.15 -6.83 -10.00
CA MET A 84 21.32 -7.96 -9.60
C MET A 84 21.19 -8.95 -10.75
N THR A 85 21.53 -10.22 -10.51
CA THR A 85 21.48 -11.29 -11.52
C THR A 85 20.33 -12.27 -11.23
N GLY A 86 19.58 -12.64 -12.26
CA GLY A 86 18.36 -13.48 -12.19
C GLY A 86 17.22 -12.88 -13.02
N LEU A 87 16.20 -13.71 -13.31
CA LEU A 87 15.03 -13.46 -14.21
C LEU A 87 15.21 -12.22 -15.09
N SER A 88 16.08 -12.34 -16.10
CA SER A 88 16.42 -11.31 -17.10
C SER A 88 16.00 -9.89 -16.71
N ASN A 89 16.79 -9.35 -15.77
CA ASN A 89 16.82 -7.98 -15.28
C ASN A 89 15.64 -7.57 -14.35
N VAL A 90 15.86 -7.53 -13.03
CA VAL A 90 14.95 -6.85 -12.06
C VAL A 90 14.64 -5.43 -12.52
N ALA A 91 15.59 -4.79 -13.18
CA ALA A 91 15.43 -3.49 -13.79
C ALA A 91 14.55 -3.52 -15.07
N ASP A 92 14.45 -4.63 -15.81
CA ASP A 92 13.46 -4.82 -16.88
C ASP A 92 12.07 -5.05 -16.30
N LEU A 93 11.96 -5.79 -15.19
CA LEU A 93 10.69 -5.92 -14.47
C LEU A 93 10.22 -4.57 -13.94
N VAL A 94 11.11 -3.83 -13.28
CA VAL A 94 10.82 -2.48 -12.78
C VAL A 94 10.52 -1.53 -13.94
N SER A 95 11.22 -1.60 -15.08
CA SER A 95 10.92 -0.76 -16.24
C SER A 95 9.58 -1.12 -16.90
N THR A 96 9.19 -2.40 -16.87
CA THR A 96 7.90 -2.88 -17.40
C THR A 96 6.74 -2.40 -16.53
N ILE A 97 6.89 -2.48 -15.20
CA ILE A 97 5.81 -2.13 -14.27
C ILE A 97 5.79 -0.62 -13.98
N TYR A 98 6.96 -0.01 -13.78
CA TYR A 98 7.15 1.38 -13.40
C TYR A 98 8.29 2.03 -14.22
N PRO A 99 8.09 2.27 -15.52
CA PRO A 99 9.14 2.80 -16.40
C PRO A 99 9.73 4.12 -15.91
N SER A 100 8.96 4.93 -15.18
CA SER A 100 9.43 6.20 -14.61
C SER A 100 10.35 6.05 -13.40
N PHE A 101 10.45 4.86 -12.81
CA PHE A 101 11.24 4.66 -11.59
C PHE A 101 12.70 4.35 -11.86
N ILE A 102 13.03 3.97 -13.09
CA ILE A 102 14.34 3.49 -13.47
C ILE A 102 14.93 4.36 -14.57
N ASN A 103 16.24 4.61 -14.49
CA ASN A 103 16.99 5.30 -15.55
C ASN A 103 17.80 4.33 -16.41
N ASP A 104 18.37 4.84 -17.50
CA ASP A 104 19.17 4.09 -18.49
C ASP A 104 20.35 3.29 -17.90
N ASN A 105 20.77 3.59 -16.66
CA ASN A 105 21.87 2.93 -15.99
C ASN A 105 21.44 1.83 -15.01
N GLY A 106 20.15 1.50 -14.93
CA GLY A 106 19.63 0.49 -13.99
C GLY A 106 19.52 1.00 -12.56
N LYS A 107 19.54 2.32 -12.35
CA LYS A 107 19.34 2.93 -11.03
C LYS A 107 17.86 3.29 -10.87
N ILE A 108 17.27 2.81 -9.79
CA ILE A 108 15.98 3.28 -9.31
C ILE A 108 16.17 4.63 -8.64
N ASN A 109 15.35 5.61 -8.99
CA ASN A 109 15.27 6.90 -8.33
C ASN A 109 13.83 7.43 -8.40
N ALA A 110 13.01 7.04 -7.43
CA ALA A 110 11.57 7.24 -7.48
C ALA A 110 11.04 7.87 -6.19
N ASP A 111 10.00 8.68 -6.35
CA ASP A 111 9.25 9.27 -5.25
C ASP A 111 7.86 8.63 -5.19
N LEU A 112 7.61 7.87 -4.13
CA LEU A 112 6.32 7.26 -3.87
C LEU A 112 5.55 8.08 -2.85
N LYS A 113 4.23 8.17 -3.02
CA LYS A 113 3.36 8.89 -2.09
C LYS A 113 2.48 7.90 -1.34
N TYR A 114 2.57 7.96 -0.02
CA TYR A 114 1.79 7.12 0.89
C TYR A 114 1.18 7.96 2.01
N LYS A 115 -0.08 7.68 2.34
CA LYS A 115 -0.66 8.10 3.62
C LYS A 115 -0.55 6.92 4.57
N ILE A 116 0.26 7.05 5.61
CA ILE A 116 0.46 6.00 6.62
C ILE A 116 -0.13 6.52 7.93
N THR A 117 -1.09 5.78 8.48
CA THR A 117 -1.80 6.19 9.70
C THR A 117 -1.85 5.05 10.72
N SER A 118 -2.31 5.35 11.92
CA SER A 118 -2.60 4.35 12.95
C SER A 118 -3.68 3.34 12.54
N GLU A 119 -4.46 3.61 11.49
CA GLU A 119 -5.57 2.77 11.04
C GLU A 119 -5.29 2.03 9.72
N GLY A 120 -4.26 2.42 8.98
CA GLY A 120 -3.91 1.73 7.73
C GLY A 120 -2.95 2.49 6.83
N ILE A 121 -2.97 2.11 5.55
CA ILE A 121 -2.09 2.66 4.52
C ILE A 121 -2.92 2.95 3.27
N GLN A 122 -2.71 4.13 2.67
CA GLN A 122 -3.11 4.42 1.30
C GLN A 122 -1.88 4.81 0.49
N ASP A 123 -1.96 4.63 -0.81
CA ASP A 123 -1.00 5.18 -1.75
C ASP A 123 -1.67 6.06 -2.80
N PHE A 124 -0.84 6.83 -3.50
CA PHE A 124 -1.25 7.75 -4.56
C PHE A 124 -0.47 7.46 -5.84
N ASN A 125 0.00 6.23 -6.03
CA ASN A 125 0.96 5.88 -7.07
C ASN A 125 0.30 5.37 -8.37
N ASN A 126 -1.04 5.49 -8.49
CA ASN A 126 -1.75 5.26 -9.75
C ASN A 126 -1.58 6.47 -10.69
N ILE A 127 -1.92 6.26 -11.97
CA ILE A 127 -1.75 7.26 -13.04
C ILE A 127 -2.51 8.57 -12.80
N ASP A 128 -3.57 8.56 -11.99
CA ASP A 128 -4.38 9.73 -11.68
C ASP A 128 -3.93 10.45 -10.40
N GLY A 129 -2.97 9.88 -9.66
CA GLY A 129 -2.54 10.39 -8.36
C GLY A 129 -3.64 10.37 -7.29
N LYS A 130 -4.71 9.59 -7.49
CA LYS A 130 -5.83 9.47 -6.54
C LYS A 130 -5.46 8.62 -5.33
N ALA A 131 -6.07 8.86 -4.19
CA ALA A 131 -5.88 8.00 -3.02
C ALA A 131 -6.49 6.61 -3.28
N HIS A 132 -5.72 5.55 -3.06
CA HIS A 132 -6.20 4.17 -3.10
C HIS A 132 -5.78 3.45 -1.81
N THR A 133 -6.76 2.92 -1.06
CA THR A 133 -6.46 2.18 0.17
C THR A 133 -5.66 0.92 -0.17
N LEU A 134 -4.52 0.75 0.47
CA LEU A 134 -3.75 -0.49 0.41
C LEU A 134 -4.28 -1.49 1.44
N VAL A 135 -4.47 -1.01 2.67
CA VAL A 135 -4.96 -1.82 3.78
C VAL A 135 -5.58 -0.94 4.87
N LYS A 136 -6.63 -1.43 5.52
CA LYS A 136 -7.05 -0.98 6.86
C LYS A 136 -6.68 -2.07 7.87
N TYR A 137 -6.10 -1.70 9.01
CA TYR A 137 -5.62 -2.68 9.99
C TYR A 137 -6.76 -3.44 10.69
N ASP A 138 -7.96 -2.88 10.71
CA ASP A 138 -9.19 -3.51 11.19
C ASP A 138 -9.90 -4.37 10.13
N ALA A 139 -9.43 -4.40 8.88
CA ALA A 139 -10.09 -5.08 7.76
C ALA A 139 -10.34 -6.57 8.02
N ASN A 140 -11.39 -7.08 7.39
CA ASN A 140 -11.77 -8.49 7.37
C ASN A 140 -11.36 -9.16 6.06
N VAL A 141 -11.17 -10.48 6.11
CA VAL A 141 -11.00 -11.26 4.88
C VAL A 141 -12.25 -11.13 4.01
N GLY A 142 -12.04 -10.76 2.75
CA GLY A 142 -13.12 -10.46 1.80
C GLY A 142 -13.31 -8.98 1.54
N ASP A 143 -12.81 -8.08 2.40
CA ASP A 143 -12.88 -6.63 2.18
C ASP A 143 -12.15 -6.26 0.88
N THR A 144 -12.72 -5.29 0.14
CA THR A 144 -12.20 -4.83 -1.14
C THR A 144 -12.07 -3.31 -1.20
N TYR A 145 -11.04 -2.84 -1.89
CA TYR A 145 -10.81 -1.42 -2.19
C TYR A 145 -10.64 -1.27 -3.70
N SER A 146 -11.55 -0.56 -4.36
CA SER A 146 -11.57 -0.41 -5.81
C SER A 146 -11.35 1.05 -6.21
N LEU A 147 -10.61 1.27 -7.28
CA LEU A 147 -10.37 2.58 -7.86
C LEU A 147 -10.40 2.48 -9.38
N LYS A 148 -11.36 3.16 -10.01
CA LYS A 148 -11.39 3.34 -11.45
C LYS A 148 -10.51 4.51 -11.88
N LEU A 149 -9.69 4.24 -12.89
CA LEU A 149 -8.72 5.18 -13.43
C LEU A 149 -9.27 5.90 -14.68
N SER A 150 -8.66 7.03 -15.01
CA SER A 150 -9.01 7.82 -16.20
C SER A 150 -8.80 7.08 -17.52
N ASN A 151 -7.92 6.08 -17.56
CA ASN A 151 -7.72 5.20 -18.73
C ASN A 151 -8.80 4.11 -18.87
N GLY A 152 -9.78 4.04 -17.96
CA GLY A 152 -10.86 3.07 -17.95
C GLY A 152 -10.54 1.75 -17.22
N GLU A 153 -9.29 1.55 -16.77
CA GLU A 153 -8.92 0.40 -15.96
C GLU A 153 -9.44 0.56 -14.52
N THR A 154 -9.56 -0.57 -13.81
CA THR A 154 -9.91 -0.58 -12.39
C THR A 154 -8.85 -1.33 -11.61
N ILE A 155 -8.28 -0.67 -10.60
CA ILE A 155 -7.42 -1.32 -9.62
C ILE A 155 -8.31 -1.80 -8.47
N THR A 156 -8.33 -3.11 -8.22
CA THR A 156 -9.04 -3.74 -7.12
C THR A 156 -8.05 -4.44 -6.21
N ARG A 157 -8.10 -4.08 -4.93
CA ARG A 157 -7.37 -4.74 -3.84
C ARG A 157 -8.34 -5.53 -3.00
N LYS A 158 -7.99 -6.76 -2.64
CA LYS A 158 -8.81 -7.64 -1.81
C LYS A 158 -7.99 -8.19 -0.66
N VAL A 159 -8.52 -8.09 0.56
CA VAL A 159 -7.96 -8.77 1.72
C VAL A 159 -8.26 -10.26 1.61
N VAL A 160 -7.21 -11.07 1.43
CA VAL A 160 -7.35 -12.53 1.23
C VAL A 160 -6.96 -13.33 2.47
N ALA A 161 -6.16 -12.76 3.37
CA ALA A 161 -5.81 -13.39 4.63
C ALA A 161 -5.50 -12.34 5.70
N LYS A 162 -5.72 -12.71 6.97
CA LYS A 162 -5.36 -11.94 8.15
C LYS A 162 -4.91 -12.91 9.24
N SER A 163 -3.62 -12.88 9.59
CA SER A 163 -3.07 -13.76 10.62
C SER A 163 -3.51 -13.31 12.00
N ASP A 164 -3.93 -14.26 12.84
CA ASP A 164 -4.22 -14.07 14.27
C ASP A 164 -2.98 -14.32 15.16
N LYS A 165 -1.92 -14.90 14.59
CA LYS A 165 -0.65 -15.25 15.23
C LYS A 165 0.55 -14.78 14.41
N ASP A 166 1.69 -14.64 15.08
CA ASP A 166 2.94 -14.26 14.43
C ASP A 166 3.48 -15.45 13.61
N ASP A 167 3.18 -15.48 12.30
CA ASP A 167 3.47 -16.59 11.40
C ASP A 167 4.19 -16.22 10.10
N PHE A 168 4.31 -14.93 9.79
CA PHE A 168 5.11 -14.46 8.66
C PHE A 168 6.53 -14.14 9.13
N GLN A 169 7.52 -14.85 8.58
CA GLN A 169 8.93 -14.57 8.87
C GLN A 169 9.33 -13.24 8.23
N TRP A 170 9.80 -12.31 9.06
CA TRP A 170 10.26 -10.98 8.66
C TRP A 170 11.56 -10.67 9.40
N GLY A 171 12.68 -10.79 8.68
CA GLY A 171 14.02 -10.81 9.27
C GLY A 171 14.17 -11.94 10.29
N MET A 172 14.53 -11.57 11.52
CA MET A 172 14.68 -12.51 12.65
C MET A 172 13.38 -12.69 13.46
N LEU A 173 12.29 -12.04 13.07
CA LEU A 173 11.01 -12.06 13.78
C LEU A 173 9.98 -12.86 12.99
N TYR A 174 8.99 -13.38 13.71
CA TYR A 174 7.71 -13.73 13.11
C TYR A 174 6.71 -12.64 13.46
N ILE A 175 5.86 -12.25 12.51
CA ILE A 175 4.88 -11.17 12.69
C ILE A 175 3.53 -11.56 12.09
N LYS A 176 2.45 -11.08 12.69
CA LYS A 176 1.11 -11.09 12.09
C LYS A 176 1.07 -10.22 10.85
N THR A 177 0.35 -10.66 9.81
CA THR A 177 0.15 -9.84 8.62
C THR A 177 -1.29 -9.87 8.13
N ILE A 178 -1.67 -8.80 7.43
CA ILE A 178 -2.84 -8.77 6.55
C ILE A 178 -2.29 -8.93 5.14
N THR A 179 -2.79 -9.91 4.38
CA THR A 179 -2.41 -10.16 2.99
C THR A 179 -3.46 -9.61 2.05
N ILE A 180 -3.02 -8.82 1.08
CA ILE A 180 -3.84 -8.14 0.11
C ILE A 180 -3.40 -8.57 -1.29
N GLU A 181 -4.34 -8.98 -2.13
CA GLU A 181 -4.11 -9.21 -3.55
C GLU A 181 -4.62 -8.04 -4.37
N GLN A 182 -3.85 -7.63 -5.37
CA GLN A 182 -4.25 -6.65 -6.37
C GLN A 182 -4.25 -7.30 -7.75
N ASN A 183 -5.25 -7.00 -8.57
CA ASN A 183 -5.24 -7.38 -9.97
C ASN A 183 -4.04 -6.77 -10.73
N ALA A 184 -3.67 -7.42 -11.83
CA ALA A 184 -2.65 -6.92 -12.74
C ALA A 184 -3.06 -5.56 -13.33
N VAL A 185 -2.07 -4.66 -13.40
CA VAL A 185 -2.17 -3.34 -14.06
C VAL A 185 -1.03 -3.12 -15.05
N ALA A 186 -0.19 -4.14 -15.26
CA ALA A 186 0.94 -4.11 -16.18
C ALA A 186 1.01 -5.43 -16.98
N PRO A 187 1.34 -5.40 -18.28
CA PRO A 187 1.55 -6.60 -19.08
C PRO A 187 2.59 -7.55 -18.45
N GLY A 188 2.35 -8.86 -18.53
CA GLY A 188 3.23 -9.90 -18.01
C GLY A 188 3.12 -10.16 -16.50
N VAL A 189 2.41 -9.30 -15.76
CA VAL A 189 2.10 -9.52 -14.34
C VAL A 189 0.73 -10.17 -14.22
N LYS A 190 0.64 -11.24 -13.42
CA LYS A 190 -0.63 -11.91 -13.12
C LYS A 190 -1.38 -11.24 -11.98
N LYS A 191 -0.68 -10.87 -10.91
CA LYS A 191 -1.21 -10.15 -9.74
C LYS A 191 -0.08 -9.60 -8.87
N TYR A 192 -0.43 -8.68 -7.97
CA TYR A 192 0.45 -8.24 -6.89
C TYR A 192 -0.05 -8.76 -5.55
N ILE A 193 0.88 -9.04 -4.66
CA ILE A 193 0.61 -9.45 -3.28
C ILE A 193 1.30 -8.47 -2.35
N PHE A 194 0.55 -7.94 -1.39
CA PHE A 194 1.08 -7.07 -0.34
C PHE A 194 0.85 -7.73 1.00
N ARG A 195 1.81 -7.59 1.92
CA ARG A 195 1.60 -7.92 3.34
C ARG A 195 1.89 -6.71 4.20
N ALA A 196 0.96 -6.38 5.07
CA ALA A 196 1.07 -5.27 6.00
C ALA A 196 0.92 -5.73 7.45
N ASN A 197 1.58 -5.02 8.35
CA ASN A 197 1.51 -5.21 9.80
C ASN A 197 1.17 -3.86 10.46
N HIS A 198 0.31 -3.88 11.48
CA HIS A 198 -0.17 -2.66 12.16
C HIS A 198 0.95 -1.82 12.81
N LYS A 199 2.08 -2.45 13.18
CA LYS A 199 3.23 -1.81 13.82
C LYS A 199 4.30 -1.44 12.80
N PHE A 200 4.62 -2.34 11.87
CA PHE A 200 5.74 -2.16 10.94
C PHE A 200 5.34 -1.57 9.58
N GLY A 201 4.04 -1.36 9.32
CA GLY A 201 3.54 -0.85 8.06
C GLY A 201 3.56 -1.92 6.95
N LEU A 202 3.91 -1.52 5.73
CA LEU A 202 4.10 -2.46 4.61
C LEU A 202 5.40 -3.24 4.82
N VAL A 203 5.31 -4.57 4.90
CA VAL A 203 6.45 -5.44 5.24
C VAL A 203 6.88 -6.33 4.09
N PHE A 204 6.01 -6.55 3.10
CA PHE A 204 6.32 -7.35 1.91
C PHE A 204 5.47 -6.93 0.71
N VAL A 205 6.09 -6.97 -0.47
CA VAL A 205 5.46 -6.77 -1.78
C VAL A 205 5.96 -7.87 -2.71
N GLU A 206 5.07 -8.43 -3.54
CA GLU A 206 5.44 -9.41 -4.55
C GLU A 206 4.66 -9.17 -5.84
N ALA A 207 5.36 -9.25 -6.96
CA ALA A 207 4.76 -9.38 -8.27
C ALA A 207 4.81 -10.85 -8.69
N LEU A 208 3.64 -11.45 -8.91
CA LEU A 208 3.52 -12.79 -9.50
C LEU A 208 3.32 -12.64 -11.00
N MET A 209 4.20 -13.25 -11.78
CA MET A 209 4.22 -13.14 -13.24
C MET A 209 3.27 -14.16 -13.90
N GLU A 210 2.90 -13.91 -15.15
CA GLU A 210 2.04 -14.82 -15.92
C GLU A 210 2.70 -16.18 -16.21
N ASP A 211 4.03 -16.22 -16.28
CA ASP A 211 4.82 -17.45 -16.46
C ASP A 211 4.96 -18.30 -15.17
N GLY A 212 4.39 -17.82 -14.05
CA GLY A 212 4.41 -18.48 -12.76
C GLY A 212 5.61 -18.14 -11.87
N THR A 213 6.55 -17.34 -12.35
CA THR A 213 7.66 -16.83 -11.54
C THR A 213 7.22 -15.65 -10.67
N SER A 214 8.01 -15.29 -9.66
CA SER A 214 7.73 -14.11 -8.84
C SER A 214 9.00 -13.38 -8.39
N VAL A 215 8.81 -12.10 -8.09
CA VAL A 215 9.83 -11.25 -7.45
C VAL A 215 9.22 -10.66 -6.19
N GLY A 216 9.78 -11.03 -5.05
CA GLY A 216 9.37 -10.58 -3.73
C GLY A 216 10.32 -9.52 -3.18
N MET A 217 9.81 -8.61 -2.37
CA MET A 217 10.57 -7.58 -1.69
C MET A 217 10.07 -7.43 -0.26
N TYR A 218 10.94 -7.72 0.70
CA TYR A 218 10.74 -7.43 2.11
C TYR A 218 11.14 -5.98 2.37
N VAL A 219 10.36 -5.26 3.17
CA VAL A 219 10.59 -3.85 3.50
C VAL A 219 10.85 -3.72 5.00
N TYR A 220 11.92 -3.00 5.37
CA TYR A 220 12.36 -2.81 6.75
C TYR A 220 12.56 -1.33 7.06
N PRO A 221 11.59 -0.66 7.71
CA PRO A 221 11.77 0.69 8.20
C PRO A 221 12.67 0.70 9.45
N SER A 222 13.46 1.76 9.59
CA SER A 222 14.35 1.96 10.75
C SER A 222 13.58 2.33 12.01
N ASN A 223 12.54 3.17 11.88
CA ASN A 223 11.64 3.54 12.99
C ASN A 223 10.22 3.03 12.72
N TYR A 224 9.60 2.46 13.74
CA TYR A 224 8.25 1.89 13.72
C TYR A 224 7.54 2.07 15.07
#